data_AF-A0A952XID9-F1
#
_entry.id   AF-A0A952XID9-F1
#
_cell.length_a   1.000
_cell.length_b   1.000
_cell.length_c   1.000
_cell.angle_alpha   90.00
_cell.angle_beta   90.00
_cell.angle_gamma   90.00
#
_symmetry.space_group_name_H-M   'P 1'
#
loop_
_entity.id
_entity.type
_entity.pdbx_description
1 polymer ?
#
loop_
_entity_poly.entity_id
_entity_poly.type
_entity_poly.pdbx_seq_one_letter_code
_entity_poly.pdbx_strand_id
1 'polypeptide(L)' 'MANDGDYSDEWDEDTMIEIRRFGLEHALSVHQAKGAASVDLSAVFKDADRIVNYVLGDLTP' A
#
# COMPACT_ATOMS: atom_id res chain seq x y z
N MET A 1 -12.99 -25.63 26.24
CA MET A 1 -13.37 -25.47 24.83
C MET A 1 -12.55 -24.30 24.32
N ALA A 2 -11.47 -24.57 23.58
CA ALA A 2 -10.67 -23.51 23.00
C ALA A 2 -11.54 -22.80 21.96
N ASN A 3 -11.52 -21.47 21.97
CA ASN A 3 -12.17 -20.66 20.97
C ASN A 3 -11.31 -20.78 19.71
N ASP A 4 -11.65 -21.70 18.81
CA ASP A 4 -11.07 -21.74 17.47
C ASP A 4 -11.59 -20.49 16.75
N GLY A 5 -10.87 -19.39 16.98
CA GLY A 5 -11.02 -18.18 16.19
C GLY A 5 -10.72 -18.55 14.75
N ASP A 6 -11.70 -18.31 13.89
CA ASP A 6 -11.53 -18.33 12.45
C ASP A 6 -10.45 -17.29 12.13
N TYR A 7 -9.18 -17.72 12.10
CA TYR A 7 -8.09 -16.91 11.59
C TYR A 7 -8.28 -16.85 10.09
N SER A 8 -9.14 -15.94 9.63
CA SER A 8 -9.24 -15.62 8.22
C SER A 8 -7.85 -15.16 7.75
N ASP A 9 -7.35 -15.75 6.66
CA ASP A 9 -6.14 -15.26 5.98
C ASP A 9 -6.37 -13.87 5.33
N GLU A 10 -7.57 -13.32 5.47
CA GLU A 10 -7.95 -11.97 5.04
C GLU A 10 -7.51 -10.93 6.07
N TRP A 11 -6.78 -9.92 5.59
CA TRP A 11 -6.46 -8.74 6.38
C TRP A 11 -7.73 -7.99 6.77
N ASP A 12 -7.78 -7.47 8.00
CA ASP A 12 -8.88 -6.61 8.41
C ASP A 12 -8.95 -5.33 7.53
N GLU A 13 -10.16 -4.83 7.33
CA GLU A 13 -10.44 -3.70 6.44
C GLU A 13 -9.65 -2.44 6.86
N ASP A 14 -9.55 -2.19 8.17
CA ASP A 14 -8.84 -1.04 8.71
C ASP A 14 -7.34 -1.10 8.35
N THR A 15 -6.72 -2.27 8.55
CA THR A 15 -5.33 -2.53 8.17
C THR A 15 -5.14 -2.40 6.65
N MET A 16 -6.11 -2.87 5.86
CA MET A 16 -6.09 -2.72 4.40
C MET A 16 -6.14 -1.26 3.94
N ILE A 17 -6.89 -0.42 4.65
CA ILE A 17 -6.94 1.03 4.43
C ILE A 17 -5.61 1.67 4.85
N GLU A 18 -5.06 1.29 6.01
CA GLU A 18 -3.80 1.82 6.52
C GLU A 18 -2.62 1.51 5.61
N ILE A 19 -2.51 0.28 5.09
CA ILE A 19 -1.46 -0.12 4.15
C ILE A 19 -1.53 0.72 2.86
N ARG A 20 -2.73 0.91 2.31
CA ARG A 20 -2.95 1.71 1.09
C ARG A 20 -2.63 3.18 1.32
N ARG A 21 -3.05 3.73 2.46
CA ARG A 21 -2.73 5.08 2.87
C ARG A 21 -1.22 5.28 2.99
N PHE A 22 -0.54 4.37 3.68
CA PHE A 22 0.91 4.39 3.82
C PHE A 22 1.61 4.34 2.46
N GLY A 23 1.22 3.41 1.56
CA GLY A 23 1.80 3.28 0.23
C GLY A 23 1.69 4.58 -0.58
N LEU A 24 0.52 5.24 -0.54
CA LEU A 24 0.30 6.52 -1.21
C LEU A 24 1.12 7.66 -0.59
N GLU A 25 1.10 7.82 0.73
CA GLU A 25 1.85 8.87 1.43
C GLU A 25 3.36 8.74 1.19
N HIS A 26 3.87 7.51 1.24
CA HIS A 26 5.28 7.23 0.96
C HIS A 26 5.64 7.55 -0.50
N ALA A 27 4.90 7.02 -1.48
CA ALA A 27 5.15 7.28 -2.89
C ALA A 27 5.10 8.78 -3.21
N LEU A 28 4.09 9.49 -2.69
CA LEU A 28 3.96 10.93 -2.87
C LEU A 28 5.17 11.68 -2.30
N SER A 29 5.63 11.33 -1.09
CA SER A 29 6.79 11.97 -0.47
C SER A 29 8.07 11.80 -1.30
N VAL A 30 8.28 10.62 -1.87
CA VAL A 30 9.44 10.31 -2.72
C VAL A 30 9.40 11.13 -4.01
N HIS A 31 8.24 11.26 -4.65
CA HIS A 31 8.10 12.03 -5.87
C HIS A 31 8.18 13.54 -5.64
N GLN A 32 7.68 14.04 -4.50
CA GLN A 32 7.85 15.45 -4.10
C GLN A 32 9.31 15.80 -3.79
N ALA A 33 10.07 14.86 -3.18
CA ALA A 33 11.48 15.06 -2.87
C ALA A 33 12.38 15.16 -4.12
N LYS A 34 11.93 14.70 -5.29
CA LYS A 34 12.69 14.73 -6.56
C LYS A 34 12.75 16.11 -7.23
N GLY A 35 12.14 17.14 -6.65
CA GLY A 35 12.26 18.54 -7.08
C GLY A 35 11.11 19.03 -7.96
N ALA A 36 11.07 20.36 -8.17
CA ALA A 36 9.94 21.19 -8.61
C ALA A 36 9.33 20.93 -10.01
N ALA A 37 9.64 19.80 -10.65
CA ALA A 37 8.84 19.35 -11.78
C ALA A 37 7.47 18.88 -11.26
N SER A 38 6.41 19.14 -12.03
CA SER A 38 5.05 18.68 -11.69
C SER A 38 5.08 17.20 -11.29
N VAL A 39 4.58 16.89 -10.09
CA VAL A 39 4.48 15.51 -9.61
C VAL A 39 3.62 14.71 -10.59
N ASP A 40 4.21 13.69 -11.21
CA ASP A 40 3.47 12.76 -12.08
C ASP A 40 2.65 11.80 -11.21
N LEU A 41 1.35 12.08 -11.09
CA LEU A 41 0.43 11.26 -10.30
C LEU A 41 0.32 9.82 -10.83
N SER A 42 0.53 9.60 -12.13
CA SER A 42 0.53 8.24 -12.70
C SER A 42 1.68 7.42 -12.14
N ALA A 43 2.87 8.01 -12.06
CA ALA A 43 4.04 7.38 -11.46
C ALA A 43 3.87 7.18 -9.94
N VAL A 44 3.24 8.14 -9.23
CA VAL A 44 2.94 8.02 -7.80
C VAL A 44 2.02 6.83 -7.52
N PHE A 45 0.90 6.70 -8.25
CA PHE A 45 -0.03 5.60 -8.03
C PHE A 45 0.60 4.24 -8.36
N LYS A 46 1.39 4.16 -9.44
CA LYS A 46 2.12 2.94 -9.78
C LYS A 46 3.08 2.50 -8.68
N ASP A 47 3.83 3.43 -8.09
CA ASP A 47 4.76 3.12 -7.00
C ASP A 47 4.02 2.78 -5.70
N ALA A 48 2.89 3.45 -5.42
CA ALA A 48 2.03 3.14 -4.28
C ALA A 48 1.44 1.73 -4.37
N ASP A 49 0.88 1.35 -5.53
CA ASP A 49 0.32 0.01 -5.76
C ASP A 49 1.41 -1.06 -5.61
N ARG A 50 2.63 -0.79 -6.08
CA ARG A 50 3.76 -1.69 -5.90
C ARG A 50 4.09 -1.94 -4.43
N ILE A 51 4.04 -0.92 -3.59
CA ILE A 51 4.27 -1.04 -2.13
C ILE A 51 3.16 -1.89 -1.51
N VAL A 52 1.90 -1.58 -1.83
CA VAL A 52 0.73 -2.30 -1.32
C VAL A 52 0.81 -3.78 -1.71
N ASN A 53 1.04 -4.08 -2.98
CA ASN A 53 1.13 -5.45 -3.48
C ASN A 53 2.30 -6.23 -2.88
N TYR A 54 3.44 -5.57 -2.61
CA TYR A 54 4.54 -6.20 -1.89
C TYR A 54 4.16 -6.59 -0.46
N VAL A 55 3.44 -5.71 0.24
CA VAL A 55 2.99 -5.97 1.62
C VAL A 55 1.91 -7.05 1.68
N LEU A 56 0.95 -7.01 0.76
CA LEU A 56 -0.16 -7.97 0.72
C LEU A 56 0.21 -9.31 0.10
N GLY A 57 1.40 -9.44 -0.49
CA GLY A 57 1.83 -10.67 -1.16
C GLY A 57 1.24 -10.88 -2.56
N ASP A 58 0.44 -9.93 -3.07
CA ASP A 58 -0.12 -9.89 -4.42
C ASP A 58 0.92 -9.47 -5.47
N LEU A 59 2.11 -10.06 -5.42
CA LEU A 59 3.18 -9.84 -6.39
C LEU A 59 2.89 -10.61 -7.69
N THR A 60 1.81 -10.28 -8.38
CA THR A 60 1.76 -10.49 -9.83
C THR A 60 2.60 -9.40 -10.51
N PRO A 61 3.65 -9.75 -11.27
CA PRO A 61 4.48 -8.79 -12.01
C PRO A 61 3.70 -8.00 -13.07
#